data_AF-A0A1U8NRD1-F1
#
_entry.id   AF-A0A1U8NRD1-F1
#
_cell.length_a   1.000
_cell.length_b   1.000
_cell.length_c   1.000
_cell.angle_alpha   90.00
_cell.angle_beta   90.00
_cell.angle_gamma   90.00
#
_symmetry.space_group_name_H-M   'P 1'
#
loop_
_entity.id
_entity.type
_entity.pdbx_description
1 polymer ?
#
loop_
_entity_poly.entity_id
_entity_poly.type
_entity_poly.pdbx_seq_one_letter_code
_entity_poly.pdbx_strand_id
1 'polypeptide(L)'
;MLSLIFASKNPFFSNVLDMQNSDDRDIDITIDSSSLQPFTEQEWRFNQQFMINTQRKRAVTIHVSDQQGNRLQGAVITINQVSKDFPFGSAIAHTILGNLPYQNWFVE
;
A
#
# COMPACT_ATOMS: atom_id res chain seq x y z
N MET A 1 -18.86 -15.65 -23.77
CA MET A 1 -18.29 -15.51 -22.41
C MET A 1 -16.81 -15.23 -22.63
N LEU A 2 -16.35 -13.98 -22.43
CA LEU A 2 -14.93 -13.67 -22.63
C LEU A 2 -14.12 -14.31 -21.50
N SER A 3 -13.22 -15.22 -21.85
CA SER A 3 -12.22 -15.76 -20.93
C SER A 3 -10.91 -15.01 -21.16
N LEU A 4 -10.56 -14.09 -20.25
CA LEU A 4 -9.22 -13.51 -20.22
C LEU A 4 -8.26 -14.49 -19.52
N ILE A 5 -7.23 -14.94 -20.23
CA ILE A 5 -6.14 -15.74 -19.67
C ILE A 5 -4.92 -14.82 -19.58
N PHE A 6 -4.45 -14.54 -18.37
CA PHE A 6 -3.21 -13.80 -18.14
C PHE A 6 -2.04 -14.79 -18.07
N ALA A 7 -1.08 -14.70 -18.99
CA ALA A 7 0.14 -15.49 -18.95
C ALA A 7 1.36 -14.56 -18.90
N SER A 8 1.99 -14.44 -17.73
CA SER A 8 3.34 -13.87 -17.63
C SER A 8 4.35 -14.97 -17.95
N LYS A 9 5.06 -14.83 -19.06
CA LYS A 9 6.22 -15.67 -19.37
C LYS A 9 7.48 -14.85 -19.08
N ASN A 10 8.22 -15.30 -18.06
CA ASN A 10 9.62 -14.97 -17.74
C ASN A 10 9.85 -13.83 -16.71
N PRO A 11 10.66 -14.04 -15.63
CA PRO A 11 10.91 -13.03 -14.60
C PRO A 11 11.95 -11.96 -14.98
N PHE A 12 12.42 -11.91 -16.23
CA PHE A 12 13.42 -10.95 -16.68
C PHE A 12 12.87 -10.04 -17.79
N PHE A 13 12.47 -8.83 -17.37
CA PHE A 13 12.37 -7.55 -18.12
C PHE A 13 11.59 -7.46 -19.44
N SER A 14 10.84 -8.47 -19.88
CA SER A 14 9.86 -8.28 -20.95
C SER A 14 8.43 -8.53 -20.44
N ASN A 15 7.73 -7.46 -20.08
CA ASN A 15 6.30 -7.52 -19.79
C ASN A 15 5.53 -7.50 -21.11
N VAL A 16 5.41 -8.65 -21.75
CA VAL A 16 4.58 -8.82 -22.95
C VAL A 16 3.18 -9.23 -22.49
N LEU A 17 2.19 -8.39 -22.76
CA LEU A 17 0.78 -8.71 -22.57
C LEU A 17 0.23 -9.28 -23.89
N ASP A 18 -0.04 -10.59 -23.91
CA ASP A 18 -0.66 -11.25 -25.06
C ASP A 18 -2.17 -11.31 -24.86
N MET A 19 -2.94 -10.77 -25.81
CA MET A 19 -4.39 -10.66 -25.75
C MET A 19 -4.97 -11.32 -27.00
N GLN A 20 -5.72 -12.40 -26.79
CA GLN A 20 -6.27 -13.21 -27.88
C GLN A 20 -7.80 -13.24 -27.78
N ASN A 21 -8.48 -13.13 -28.92
CA ASN A 21 -9.92 -13.32 -29.03
C ASN A 21 -10.21 -14.71 -29.62
N SER A 22 -11.07 -15.49 -28.96
CA SER A 22 -11.50 -16.81 -29.44
C SER A 22 -12.57 -16.76 -30.54
N ASP A 23 -13.22 -15.60 -30.73
CA ASP A 23 -14.49 -15.52 -31.47
C ASP A 23 -14.35 -14.96 -32.90
N ASP A 24 -13.13 -14.84 -33.43
CA ASP A 24 -12.80 -14.33 -34.79
C ASP A 24 -13.55 -13.02 -35.17
N ARG A 25 -13.78 -12.18 -34.17
CA ARG A 25 -14.44 -10.87 -34.30
C ARG A 25 -13.48 -9.76 -33.89
N ASP A 26 -13.57 -8.62 -34.56
CA ASP A 26 -12.86 -7.42 -34.13
C ASP A 26 -13.32 -7.03 -32.72
N ILE A 27 -12.37 -6.87 -31.81
CA ILE A 27 -12.59 -6.33 -30.46
C ILE A 27 -11.74 -5.11 -30.26
N ASP A 28 -12.34 -4.08 -29.67
CA ASP A 28 -11.61 -2.91 -29.21
C ASP A 28 -11.12 -3.17 -27.78
N ILE A 29 -9.82 -3.04 -27.57
CA ILE A 29 -9.18 -3.26 -26.28
C ILE A 29 -8.54 -1.94 -25.86
N THR A 30 -9.11 -1.29 -24.84
CA THR A 30 -8.50 -0.12 -24.21
C THR A 30 -7.79 -0.55 -22.94
N ILE A 31 -6.51 -0.17 -22.81
CA ILE A 31 -5.72 -0.33 -21.59
C ILE A 31 -5.61 1.05 -20.94
N ASP A 32 -5.99 1.14 -19.68
CA ASP A 32 -5.72 2.32 -18.86
C ASP A 32 -4.81 1.92 -17.69
N SER A 33 -3.92 2.83 -17.28
CA SER A 33 -3.14 2.73 -16.04
C SER A 33 -2.18 1.52 -15.92
N SER A 34 -1.52 1.12 -17.00
CA SER A 34 -0.48 0.07 -16.94
C SER A 34 0.82 0.57 -16.30
N SER A 35 0.98 0.38 -14.99
CA SER A 35 2.30 0.47 -14.34
C SER A 35 2.94 -0.91 -14.31
N LEU A 36 3.82 -1.17 -15.27
CA LEU A 36 4.59 -2.41 -15.39
C LEU A 36 5.98 -2.30 -14.77
N GLN A 37 6.31 -1.16 -14.14
CA GLN A 37 7.63 -0.95 -13.57
C GLN A 37 7.66 -1.56 -12.15
N PRO A 38 8.49 -2.59 -11.92
CA PRO A 38 8.70 -3.07 -10.57
C PRO A 38 9.42 -1.99 -9.78
N PHE A 39 8.86 -1.60 -8.64
CA PHE A 39 9.58 -0.77 -7.67
C PHE A 39 10.72 -1.57 -7.07
N THR A 40 11.88 -0.94 -6.99
CA THR A 40 13.02 -1.44 -6.21
C THR A 40 12.65 -1.55 -4.73
N GLU A 41 13.37 -2.38 -3.98
CA GLU A 41 13.17 -2.46 -2.52
C GLU A 41 13.36 -1.08 -1.87
N GLN A 42 14.29 -0.27 -2.37
CA GLN A 42 14.56 1.06 -1.84
C GLN A 42 13.36 2.01 -2.03
N GLU A 43 12.73 2.00 -3.21
CA GLU A 43 11.50 2.76 -3.48
C GLU A 43 10.35 2.30 -2.59
N TRP A 44 10.19 0.99 -2.39
CA TRP A 44 9.21 0.43 -1.46
C TRP A 44 9.43 0.90 -0.03
N ARG A 45 10.67 0.84 0.47
CA ARG A 45 11.02 1.29 1.81
C ARG A 45 10.79 2.80 1.97
N PHE A 46 11.14 3.58 0.95
CA PHE A 46 10.93 5.02 0.95
C PHE A 46 9.43 5.35 1.04
N ASN A 47 8.61 4.74 0.18
CA ASN A 47 7.15 4.95 0.20
C ASN A 47 6.53 4.53 1.55
N GLN A 48 6.96 3.39 2.10
CA GLN A 48 6.52 2.94 3.42
C GLN A 48 6.85 3.99 4.50
N GLN A 49 8.07 4.51 4.51
CA GLN A 49 8.50 5.51 5.50
C GLN A 49 7.77 6.85 5.32
N PHE A 50 7.55 7.26 4.07
CA PHE A 50 6.76 8.43 3.73
C PHE A 50 5.34 8.32 4.28
N MET A 51 4.64 7.22 4.00
CA MET A 51 3.27 6.97 4.48
C MET A 51 3.19 6.91 6.01
N ILE A 52 4.16 6.28 6.68
CA ILE A 52 4.22 6.28 8.15
C ILE A 52 4.33 7.71 8.69
N ASN A 53 5.20 8.52 8.09
CA ASN A 53 5.41 9.90 8.54
C ASN A 53 4.19 10.79 8.30
N THR A 54 3.50 10.62 7.17
CA THR A 54 2.37 11.48 6.80
C THR A 54 1.06 11.04 7.45
N GLN A 55 0.82 9.73 7.56
CA GLN A 55 -0.47 9.20 8.04
C GLN A 55 -0.46 8.81 9.52
N ARG A 56 0.69 8.36 10.07
CA ARG A 56 0.76 7.81 11.44
C ARG A 56 1.44 8.72 12.46
N LYS A 57 2.26 9.69 12.03
CA LYS A 57 2.93 10.61 12.96
C LYS A 57 2.18 11.93 13.05
N ARG A 58 2.10 12.48 14.25
CA ARG A 58 1.54 13.80 14.53
C ARG A 58 2.50 14.56 15.44
N ALA A 59 2.67 15.85 15.19
CA ALA A 59 3.36 16.73 16.12
C ALA A 59 2.47 16.94 17.34
N VAL A 60 3.05 16.84 18.53
CA VAL A 60 2.37 17.09 19.81
C VAL A 60 3.22 18.04 20.65
N THR A 61 2.56 18.92 21.38
CA THR A 61 3.21 19.84 22.31
C THR A 61 2.84 19.45 23.73
N ILE A 62 3.84 19.21 24.57
CA ILE A 62 3.63 18.85 25.97
C ILE A 62 3.87 20.09 26.84
N HIS A 63 2.87 20.44 27.64
CA HIS A 63 2.93 21.53 28.62
C HIS A 63 2.91 20.95 30.02
N VAL A 64 3.80 21.43 30.88
CA VAL A 64 3.89 21.02 32.29
C VAL A 64 3.70 22.25 33.17
N SER A 65 2.74 22.20 34.08
CA SER A 65 2.36 23.32 34.94
C SER A 65 2.08 22.88 36.39
N ASP A 66 2.20 23.82 37.32
CA ASP A 66 1.79 23.63 38.72
C ASP A 66 0.25 23.71 38.90
N GLN A 67 -0.21 23.61 40.15
CA GLN A 67 -1.64 23.70 40.49
C GLN A 67 -2.27 25.07 40.17
N GLN A 68 -1.45 26.11 40.03
CA GLN A 68 -1.88 27.47 39.71
C GLN A 68 -1.79 27.78 38.20
N GLY A 69 -1.31 26.82 37.39
CA GLY A 69 -1.15 26.97 35.95
C GLY A 69 0.18 27.59 35.50
N ASN A 70 1.12 27.84 36.42
CA ASN A 70 2.44 28.36 36.04
C ASN A 70 3.29 27.28 35.40
N ARG A 71 4.05 27.63 34.37
CA ARG A 71 4.93 26.70 33.66
C ARG A 71 6.07 26.24 34.58
N LEU A 72 6.24 24.92 34.69
CA LEU A 72 7.35 24.33 35.45
C LEU A 72 8.61 24.27 34.59
N GLN A 73 9.67 24.94 35.04
CA GLN A 73 11.00 24.89 34.44
C GLN A 73 11.75 23.63 34.93
N GLY A 74 12.55 23.01 34.05
CA GLY A 74 13.38 21.86 34.41
C GLY A 74 12.62 20.55 34.70
N ALA A 75 11.33 20.47 34.36
CA ALA A 75 10.57 19.23 34.49
C ALA A 75 11.14 18.12 33.60
N VAL A 76 11.33 16.93 34.16
CA VAL A 76 11.77 15.74 33.42
C VAL A 76 10.55 14.95 33.00
N ILE A 77 10.40 14.74 31.69
CA ILE A 77 9.30 13.99 31.10
C ILE A 77 9.85 12.68 30.53
N THR A 78 9.24 11.56 30.91
CA THR A 78 9.52 10.26 30.29
C THR A 78 8.35 9.88 29.40
N ILE A 79 8.61 9.65 28.11
CA ILE A 79 7.59 9.24 27.14
C ILE A 79 7.82 7.76 26.82
N ASN A 80 6.87 6.93 27.23
CA ASN A 80 6.87 5.50 26.91
C ASN A 80 5.85 5.22 25.81
N GLN A 81 6.32 4.75 24.66
CA GLN A 81 5.44 4.28 23.61
C GLN A 81 4.90 2.88 23.98
N VAL A 82 3.63 2.80 24.35
CA VAL A 82 3.00 1.55 24.83
C VAL A 82 2.40 0.68 23.73
N SER A 83 2.19 1.24 22.54
CA SER A 83 1.74 0.48 21.36
C SER A 83 2.30 1.10 20.08
N LYS A 84 2.81 0.24 19.19
CA LYS A 84 3.37 0.60 17.88
C LYS A 84 2.61 -0.08 16.73
N ASP A 85 1.82 -1.09 17.08
CA ASP A 85 1.36 -2.11 16.15
C ASP A 85 -0.08 -1.84 15.78
N PHE A 86 -0.25 -1.05 14.73
CA PHE A 86 -1.43 -1.15 13.90
C PHE A 86 -0.94 -1.49 12.50
N PRO A 87 -1.30 -2.66 11.95
CA PRO A 87 -0.88 -3.03 10.61
C PRO A 87 -1.48 -2.02 9.62
N PHE A 88 -0.64 -1.47 8.77
CA PHE A 88 -1.07 -0.66 7.63
C PHE A 88 -0.52 -1.33 6.38
N GLY A 89 -1.43 -1.71 5.48
CA GLY A 89 -1.13 -2.49 4.28
C GLY A 89 -1.88 -3.82 4.26
N SER A 90 -1.95 -4.42 3.07
CA SER A 90 -2.50 -5.74 2.85
C SER A 90 -1.36 -6.69 2.44
N ALA A 91 -1.28 -7.85 3.08
CA ALA A 91 -0.41 -8.93 2.63
C ALA A 91 -1.25 -9.84 1.72
N ILE A 92 -0.92 -9.86 0.43
CA ILE A 92 -1.63 -10.70 -0.52
C ILE A 92 -0.92 -12.05 -0.60
N ALA A 93 -1.55 -13.11 -0.09
CA ALA A 93 -1.10 -14.47 -0.32
C ALA A 93 -1.48 -14.92 -1.74
N HIS A 94 -0.70 -15.82 -2.35
CA HIS A 94 -1.02 -16.38 -3.68
C HIS A 94 -2.43 -16.99 -3.73
N THR A 95 -2.91 -17.55 -2.61
CA THR A 95 -4.25 -18.12 -2.46
C THR A 95 -5.39 -17.12 -2.66
N ILE A 96 -5.10 -15.82 -2.63
CA ILE A 96 -6.07 -14.74 -2.85
C ILE A 96 -6.29 -14.50 -4.36
N LEU A 97 -5.34 -14.92 -5.20
CA LEU A 97 -5.46 -14.93 -6.66
C LEU A 97 -6.50 -15.99 -7.06
N GLY A 98 -7.79 -15.60 -7.04
CA GLY A 98 -8.94 -16.47 -7.30
C GLY A 98 -10.09 -16.32 -6.29
N ASN A 99 -9.91 -15.57 -5.20
CA ASN A 99 -10.97 -15.27 -4.25
C ASN A 99 -11.81 -14.08 -4.73
N LEU A 100 -12.87 -14.37 -5.49
CA LEU A 100 -13.80 -13.38 -6.05
C LEU A 100 -14.36 -12.39 -4.99
N PRO A 101 -14.87 -12.83 -3.83
CA PRO A 101 -15.31 -11.90 -2.78
C PRO A 101 -14.22 -10.92 -2.33
N TYR A 102 -12.99 -11.37 -2.17
CA TYR A 102 -11.88 -10.51 -1.78
C TYR A 102 -11.48 -9.53 -2.89
N GLN A 103 -11.49 -9.99 -4.15
CA GLN A 103 -11.22 -9.12 -5.30
C GLN A 103 -12.22 -7.97 -5.37
N ASN A 104 -13.52 -8.24 -5.13
CA ASN A 104 -14.55 -7.23 -5.10
C ASN A 104 -14.35 -6.20 -3.97
N TRP A 105 -13.99 -6.66 -2.76
CA TRP A 105 -13.70 -5.75 -1.64
C TRP A 105 -12.46 -4.87 -1.88
N PHE A 106 -11.42 -5.39 -2.56
CA PHE A 106 -10.16 -4.67 -2.74
C PHE A 106 -10.25 -3.49 -3.72
N VAL A 107 -11.19 -3.55 -4.66
CA VAL A 107 -11.38 -2.52 -5.70
C VAL A 107 -12.44 -1.48 -5.35
N GLU A 108 -13.15 -1.66 -4.23
CA GLU A 108 -14.04 -0.66 -3.62
C GLU A 108 -13.25 0.37 -2.80
#